data_AF-A0A7Y0I0A5-F1
#
_entry.id   AF-A0A7Y0I0A5-F1
#
_cell.length_a   1.000
_cell.length_b   1.000
_cell.length_c   1.000
_cell.angle_alpha   90.00
_cell.angle_beta   90.00
_cell.angle_gamma   90.00
#
_symmetry.space_group_name_H-M   'P 1'
#
loop_
_entity.id
_entity.type
_entity.pdbx_description
1 polymer ?
#
loop_
_entity_poly.entity_id
_entity_poly.type
_entity_poly.pdbx_seq_one_letter_code
_entity_poly.pdbx_strand_id
1 'polypeptide(L)'
;MAIPLILASKSRPRRDVLYNAGICATIRVSHVDEPAVVAHEASRLGMTVAELPVQSQVLILGQAKAQAVYDATCEVREAAARATGELQVCRPLREGFDVIAEREPILDAIERHGGMAVSRRGPLILGCDSMFCLGDQAYGKPHDADHARERLREMRGRTGTLWTGHCLIDVATGRTVRAVSHSEVTFSNYTDAEIERYIATGEPLEVAGSFTLEGFGGSFIDSIQGDPSGVIGLSLPTFRRLVEQLGYSVTDLWNLNREQQLGINPDDPKAPRDNVHQPGDGWIECACGKRHWGTNGASGVLLARRDPASGDVTEVLLQHRALWSAEGGTWGAPGGATADGESPLEGALRESYEEANIRPEDIDVVGSYLEDHGSWGYTTVFAFEKPGHTVEPRANDDESMEVEWVPLEKVKDLTLISAMQRDWPQFTARLQDISHAM
;
A
#
# COMPACT_ATOMS: atom_id res chain seq x y z
N MET A 1 -17.06 -13.36 -3.16
CA MET A 1 -15.85 -12.56 -3.49
C MET A 1 -14.74 -13.02 -2.59
N ALA A 2 -13.50 -12.99 -3.07
CA ALA A 2 -12.35 -13.28 -2.23
C ALA A 2 -12.25 -12.24 -1.10
N ILE A 3 -11.73 -12.65 0.06
CA ILE A 3 -11.39 -11.73 1.15
C ILE A 3 -10.09 -11.02 0.75
N PRO A 4 -10.04 -9.67 0.71
CA PRO A 4 -8.81 -8.98 0.35
C PRO A 4 -7.71 -9.20 1.39
N LEU A 5 -6.47 -9.32 0.92
CA LEU A 5 -5.28 -9.39 1.75
C LEU A 5 -4.42 -8.15 1.51
N ILE A 6 -4.06 -7.47 2.59
CA ILE A 6 -3.08 -6.40 2.59
C ILE A 6 -1.75 -6.95 3.11
N LEU A 7 -0.67 -6.84 2.33
CA LEU A 7 0.69 -7.13 2.76
C LEU A 7 1.34 -5.84 3.28
N ALA A 8 1.60 -5.79 4.59
CA ALA A 8 2.31 -4.72 5.28
C ALA A 8 3.84 -4.80 5.05
N SER A 9 4.28 -4.78 3.79
CA SER A 9 5.69 -4.97 3.43
C SER A 9 6.03 -4.48 2.02
N LYS A 10 7.17 -3.81 1.87
CA LYS A 10 7.79 -3.54 0.54
C LYS A 10 8.57 -4.73 -0.04
N SER A 11 8.56 -5.89 0.62
CA SER A 11 9.36 -7.03 0.21
C SER A 11 8.77 -7.72 -1.03
N ARG A 12 9.41 -7.51 -2.18
CA ARG A 12 9.07 -8.20 -3.43
C ARG A 12 9.06 -9.73 -3.28
N PRO A 13 10.04 -10.39 -2.65
CA PRO A 13 9.98 -11.83 -2.42
C PRO A 13 8.72 -12.31 -1.69
N ARG A 14 8.29 -11.59 -0.63
CA ARG A 14 7.06 -11.95 0.12
C ARG A 14 5.81 -11.81 -0.75
N ARG A 15 5.74 -10.75 -1.56
CA ARG A 15 4.65 -10.56 -2.53
C ARG A 15 4.62 -11.70 -3.54
N ASP A 16 5.77 -12.03 -4.12
CA ASP A 16 5.86 -13.05 -5.18
C ASP A 16 5.49 -14.45 -4.63
N VAL A 17 5.79 -14.74 -3.35
CA VAL A 17 5.30 -15.95 -2.65
C VAL A 17 3.77 -16.01 -2.57
N LEU A 18 3.11 -14.91 -2.20
CA LEU A 18 1.64 -14.83 -2.15
C LEU A 18 1.02 -14.94 -3.53
N TYR A 19 1.58 -14.23 -4.51
CA TYR A 19 1.10 -14.22 -5.89
C TYR A 19 1.11 -15.64 -6.50
N ASN A 20 2.22 -16.35 -6.35
CA ASN A 20 2.33 -17.75 -6.77
C ASN A 20 1.39 -18.69 -6.00
N ALA A 21 0.99 -18.32 -4.78
CA ALA A 21 0.00 -19.04 -3.98
C ALA A 21 -1.47 -18.69 -4.34
N GLY A 22 -1.70 -17.87 -5.38
CA GLY A 22 -3.03 -17.49 -5.86
C GLY A 22 -3.61 -16.23 -5.22
N ILE A 23 -2.77 -15.46 -4.52
CA ILE A 23 -3.19 -14.29 -3.74
C ILE A 23 -2.46 -13.05 -4.25
N CYS A 24 -3.16 -12.21 -5.01
CA CYS A 24 -2.73 -10.86 -5.33
C CYS A 24 -3.04 -9.96 -4.12
N ALA A 25 -2.05 -9.74 -3.27
CA ALA A 25 -2.20 -8.88 -2.10
C ALA A 25 -2.02 -7.41 -2.47
N THR A 26 -2.79 -6.55 -1.85
CA THR A 26 -2.58 -5.11 -1.84
C THR A 26 -1.36 -4.79 -1.00
N ILE A 27 -0.39 -4.06 -1.54
CA ILE A 27 0.86 -3.73 -0.86
C ILE A 27 0.71 -2.39 -0.14
N ARG A 28 0.92 -2.41 1.18
CA ARG A 28 0.97 -1.20 2.02
C ARG A 28 2.31 -1.18 2.74
N VAL A 29 3.08 -0.12 2.55
CA VAL A 29 4.39 0.01 3.20
C VAL A 29 4.18 0.49 4.63
N SER A 30 4.56 -0.33 5.60
CA SER A 30 4.56 0.07 7.00
C SER A 30 5.79 0.92 7.32
N HIS A 31 5.61 2.15 7.79
CA HIS A 31 6.69 3.00 8.29
C HIS A 31 6.91 2.75 9.78
N VAL A 32 7.77 1.79 10.11
CA VAL A 32 8.07 1.40 11.49
C VAL A 32 9.55 1.69 11.79
N ASP A 33 9.81 2.40 12.88
CA ASP A 33 11.15 2.50 13.46
C ASP A 33 11.48 1.17 14.17
N GLU A 34 12.01 0.21 13.40
CA GLU A 34 12.29 -1.15 13.88
C GLU A 34 13.20 -1.16 15.13
N PRO A 35 14.33 -0.42 15.17
CA PRO A 35 15.14 -0.33 16.39
C PRO A 35 14.38 0.19 17.61
N ALA A 36 13.58 1.24 17.46
CA ALA A 36 12.82 1.81 18.58
C ALA A 36 11.75 0.85 19.10
N VAL A 37 11.04 0.14 18.21
CA VAL A 37 10.05 -0.87 18.58
C VAL A 37 10.68 -2.00 19.38
N VAL A 38 11.80 -2.55 18.90
CA VAL A 38 12.49 -3.65 19.58
C VAL A 38 13.04 -3.20 20.93
N ALA A 39 13.63 -2.00 21.02
CA ALA A 39 14.12 -1.44 22.26
C ALA A 39 13.01 -1.19 23.29
N HIS A 40 11.86 -0.68 22.84
CA HIS A 40 10.69 -0.47 23.68
C HIS A 40 10.18 -1.78 24.29
N GLU A 41 10.00 -2.82 23.45
CA GLU A 41 9.52 -4.11 23.92
C GLU A 41 10.53 -4.84 24.80
N ALA A 42 11.84 -4.75 24.50
CA ALA A 42 12.88 -5.27 25.38
C ALA A 42 12.81 -4.62 26.77
N SER A 43 12.70 -3.29 26.82
CA SER A 43 12.56 -2.56 28.08
C SER A 43 11.28 -2.94 28.83
N ARG A 44 10.16 -3.14 28.13
CA ARG A 44 8.88 -3.56 28.73
C ARG A 44 8.98 -4.94 29.38
N LEU A 45 9.82 -5.82 28.83
CA LEU A 45 10.10 -7.15 29.36
C LEU A 45 11.23 -7.17 30.41
N GLY A 46 11.85 -6.03 30.71
CA GLY A 46 12.98 -5.94 31.64
C GLY A 46 14.27 -6.55 31.08
N MET A 47 14.43 -6.57 29.76
CA MET A 47 15.57 -7.12 29.03
C MET A 47 16.28 -6.02 28.23
N THR A 48 17.55 -6.24 27.90
CA THR A 48 18.24 -5.49 26.84
C THR A 48 17.87 -6.04 25.46
N VAL A 49 18.10 -5.27 24.39
CA VAL A 49 17.89 -5.74 23.01
C VAL A 49 18.74 -6.97 22.70
N ALA A 50 19.96 -7.03 23.22
CA ALA A 50 20.87 -8.16 23.02
C ALA A 50 20.40 -9.46 23.71
N GLU A 51 19.63 -9.34 24.80
CA GLU A 51 19.07 -10.49 25.52
C GLU A 51 17.75 -10.97 24.90
N LEU A 52 17.08 -10.14 24.10
CA LEU A 52 15.78 -10.47 23.51
C LEU A 52 15.95 -11.56 22.44
N PRO A 53 15.30 -12.74 22.58
CA PRO A 53 15.46 -13.83 21.62
C PRO A 53 15.02 -13.41 20.21
N VAL A 54 15.73 -13.89 19.19
CA VAL A 54 15.46 -13.55 17.79
C VAL A 54 14.02 -13.89 17.39
N GLN A 55 13.46 -14.98 17.92
CA GLN A 55 12.06 -15.37 17.70
C GLN A 55 11.10 -14.29 18.18
N SER A 56 11.39 -13.67 19.32
CA SER A 56 10.60 -12.57 19.86
C SER A 56 10.77 -11.31 19.01
N GLN A 57 12.00 -11.00 18.57
CA GLN A 57 12.27 -9.82 17.74
C GLN A 57 11.48 -9.87 16.42
N VAL A 58 11.57 -10.97 15.66
CA VAL A 58 10.84 -11.09 14.38
C VAL A 58 9.32 -11.06 14.57
N LEU A 59 8.81 -11.61 15.69
CA LEU A 59 7.39 -11.57 16.00
C LEU A 59 6.91 -10.15 16.34
N ILE A 60 7.68 -9.42 17.15
CA ILE A 60 7.43 -8.03 17.53
C ILE A 60 7.43 -7.13 16.28
N LEU A 61 8.45 -7.27 15.43
CA LEU A 61 8.56 -6.47 14.20
C LEU A 61 7.45 -6.81 13.21
N GLY A 62 7.16 -8.11 12.99
CA GLY A 62 6.05 -8.53 12.14
C GLY A 62 4.70 -7.98 12.64
N GLN A 63 4.49 -7.93 13.96
CA GLN A 63 3.30 -7.32 14.54
C GLN A 63 3.27 -5.81 14.37
N ALA A 64 4.36 -5.09 14.66
CA ALA A 64 4.40 -3.64 14.53
C ALA A 64 4.11 -3.18 13.08
N LYS A 65 4.62 -3.93 12.09
CA LYS A 65 4.34 -3.68 10.67
C LYS A 65 2.85 -3.83 10.33
N ALA A 66 2.23 -4.93 10.77
CA ALA A 66 0.80 -5.13 10.58
C ALA A 66 -0.04 -4.07 11.30
N GLN A 67 0.34 -3.72 12.54
CA GLN A 67 -0.38 -2.76 13.36
C GLN A 67 -0.37 -1.36 12.74
N ALA A 68 0.78 -0.90 12.24
CA ALA A 68 0.88 0.41 11.58
C ALA A 68 -0.09 0.54 10.39
N VAL A 69 -0.24 -0.51 9.59
CA VAL A 69 -1.21 -0.53 8.47
C VAL A 69 -2.65 -0.62 8.97
N TYR A 70 -2.89 -1.37 10.05
CA TYR A 70 -4.23 -1.45 10.67
C TYR A 70 -4.68 -0.11 11.23
N ASP A 71 -3.80 0.63 11.89
CA ASP A 71 -4.09 1.95 12.45
C ASP A 71 -4.44 2.94 11.32
N ALA A 72 -3.64 2.99 10.26
CA ALA A 72 -3.94 3.80 9.07
C ALA A 72 -5.27 3.41 8.40
N THR A 73 -5.59 2.11 8.35
CA THR A 73 -6.90 1.64 7.83
C THR A 73 -8.06 2.09 8.73
N CYS A 74 -7.85 2.13 10.04
CA CYS A 74 -8.84 2.64 10.98
C CYS A 74 -9.07 4.15 10.81
N GLU A 75 -8.01 4.94 10.59
CA GLU A 75 -8.13 6.37 10.29
C GLU A 75 -8.99 6.62 9.04
N VAL A 76 -8.79 5.86 7.96
CA VAL A 76 -9.63 5.90 6.76
C VAL A 76 -11.09 5.57 7.09
N ARG A 77 -11.34 4.49 7.84
CA ARG A 77 -12.69 4.09 8.26
C ARG A 77 -13.38 5.18 9.09
N GLU A 78 -12.64 5.81 9.99
CA GLU A 78 -13.18 6.88 10.83
C GLU A 78 -13.47 8.15 10.03
N ALA A 79 -12.60 8.52 9.08
CA ALA A 79 -12.85 9.64 8.18
C ALA A 79 -14.08 9.39 7.29
N ALA A 80 -14.21 8.18 6.73
CA ALA A 80 -15.38 7.76 5.96
C ALA A 80 -16.68 7.83 6.79
N ALA A 81 -16.64 7.39 8.05
CA ALA A 81 -17.80 7.43 8.95
C ALA A 81 -18.21 8.86 9.36
N ARG A 82 -17.28 9.82 9.31
CA ARG A 82 -17.53 11.25 9.56
C ARG A 82 -17.91 12.02 8.30
N ALA A 83 -17.86 11.40 7.12
CA ALA A 83 -18.13 12.08 5.86
C ALA A 83 -19.54 12.68 5.83
N THR A 84 -19.66 13.88 5.28
CA THR A 84 -20.92 14.61 5.17
C THR A 84 -21.19 15.02 3.71
N GLY A 85 -22.39 15.56 3.47
CA GLY A 85 -22.79 16.01 2.15
C GLY A 85 -23.27 14.88 1.24
N GLU A 86 -23.22 15.13 -0.07
CA GLU A 86 -23.81 14.27 -1.08
C GLU A 86 -22.75 13.73 -2.05
N LEU A 87 -22.99 12.53 -2.57
CA LEU A 87 -22.44 12.08 -3.85
C LEU A 87 -23.30 12.65 -4.98
N GLN A 88 -22.65 13.33 -5.93
CA GLN A 88 -23.27 13.73 -7.20
C GLN A 88 -22.74 12.85 -8.33
N VAL A 89 -23.63 12.28 -9.15
CA VAL A 89 -23.23 11.41 -10.27
C VAL A 89 -23.49 12.12 -11.60
N CYS A 90 -22.47 12.20 -12.44
CA CYS A 90 -22.56 12.64 -13.83
C CYS A 90 -22.40 11.44 -14.77
N ARG A 91 -23.22 11.33 -15.82
CA ARG A 91 -23.19 10.23 -16.80
C ARG A 91 -22.95 10.75 -18.21
N PRO A 92 -21.73 11.22 -18.54
CA PRO A 92 -21.48 12.01 -19.74
C PRO A 92 -21.82 11.29 -21.04
N LEU A 93 -21.63 9.97 -21.09
CA LEU A 93 -21.89 9.16 -22.29
C LEU A 93 -23.39 8.94 -22.58
N ARG A 94 -24.27 9.23 -21.63
CA ARG A 94 -25.73 9.05 -21.76
C ARG A 94 -26.49 10.36 -21.70
N GLU A 95 -26.07 11.25 -20.80
CA GLU A 95 -26.84 12.43 -20.40
C GLU A 95 -26.13 13.75 -20.75
N GLY A 96 -24.88 13.66 -21.22
CA GLY A 96 -24.04 14.82 -21.55
C GLY A 96 -23.11 15.20 -20.40
N PHE A 97 -21.99 15.83 -20.77
CA PHE A 97 -21.09 16.45 -19.80
C PHE A 97 -21.84 17.55 -19.04
N ASP A 98 -21.44 17.80 -17.79
CA ASP A 98 -21.99 18.85 -16.93
C ASP A 98 -23.41 18.61 -16.38
N VAL A 99 -24.02 17.44 -16.63
CA VAL A 99 -25.35 17.11 -16.13
C VAL A 99 -25.26 16.19 -14.90
N ILE A 100 -25.76 16.67 -13.76
CA ILE A 100 -25.93 15.83 -12.56
C ILE A 100 -27.18 14.96 -12.73
N ALA A 101 -26.93 13.68 -12.97
CA ALA A 101 -27.94 12.65 -13.20
C ALA A 101 -28.61 12.20 -11.88
N GLU A 102 -27.83 12.15 -10.80
CA GLU A 102 -28.27 11.61 -9.51
C GLU A 102 -27.57 12.31 -8.34
N ARG A 103 -28.27 12.39 -7.20
CA ARG A 103 -27.73 12.85 -5.93
C ARG A 103 -28.18 11.88 -4.84
N GLU A 104 -27.25 11.49 -3.97
CA GLU A 104 -27.54 10.70 -2.77
C GLU A 104 -26.63 11.14 -1.61
N PRO A 105 -27.02 10.96 -0.34
CA PRO A 105 -26.13 11.18 0.79
C PRO A 105 -24.86 10.35 0.66
N ILE A 106 -23.70 10.93 1.00
CA ILE A 106 -22.41 10.23 0.84
C ILE A 106 -22.34 8.95 1.70
N LEU A 107 -22.97 8.96 2.88
CA LEU A 107 -23.01 7.80 3.77
C LEU A 107 -23.81 6.64 3.15
N ASP A 108 -24.92 6.94 2.47
CA ASP A 108 -25.71 5.93 1.76
C ASP A 108 -24.89 5.31 0.61
N ALA A 109 -24.11 6.13 -0.11
CA ALA A 109 -23.21 5.65 -1.16
C ALA A 109 -22.09 4.72 -0.61
N ILE A 110 -21.50 5.08 0.53
CA ILE A 110 -20.48 4.24 1.22
C ILE A 110 -21.09 2.90 1.64
N GLU A 111 -22.25 2.93 2.29
CA GLU A 111 -22.96 1.71 2.73
C GLU A 111 -23.35 0.82 1.54
N ARG A 112 -23.86 1.43 0.46
CA ARG A 112 -24.28 0.73 -0.77
C ARG A 112 -23.11 0.08 -1.50
N HIS A 113 -21.94 0.73 -1.51
CA HIS A 113 -20.73 0.16 -2.13
C HIS A 113 -20.22 -1.05 -1.33
N GLY A 114 -20.24 -0.98 0.00
CA GLY A 114 -19.77 -2.08 0.85
C GLY A 114 -18.24 -2.21 0.88
N GLY A 115 -17.52 -1.09 0.92
CA GLY A 115 -16.05 -1.02 1.00
C GLY A 115 -15.48 -1.56 2.32
N MET A 116 -14.16 -1.43 2.48
CA MET A 116 -13.42 -1.95 3.65
C MET A 116 -13.90 -1.34 4.97
N ALA A 117 -14.34 -0.09 4.98
CA ALA A 117 -14.81 0.62 6.18
C ALA A 117 -16.07 0.00 6.80
N VAL A 118 -16.94 -0.57 5.97
CA VAL A 118 -18.23 -1.16 6.39
C VAL A 118 -18.24 -2.69 6.29
N SER A 119 -17.12 -3.29 5.85
CA SER A 119 -17.00 -4.73 5.74
C SER A 119 -17.13 -5.41 7.10
N ARG A 120 -17.88 -6.51 7.14
CA ARG A 120 -18.05 -7.36 8.34
C ARG A 120 -17.03 -8.50 8.40
N ARG A 121 -16.19 -8.64 7.38
CA ARG A 121 -15.18 -9.70 7.25
C ARG A 121 -13.97 -9.19 6.49
N GLY A 122 -12.79 -9.32 7.09
CA GLY A 122 -11.58 -8.78 6.51
C GLY A 122 -11.70 -7.27 6.25
N PRO A 123 -10.82 -6.71 5.40
CA PRO A 123 -9.64 -7.34 4.81
C PRO A 123 -8.68 -7.86 5.89
N LEU A 124 -7.81 -8.79 5.51
CA LEU A 124 -6.76 -9.27 6.40
C LEU A 124 -5.48 -8.50 6.16
N ILE A 125 -4.78 -8.09 7.22
CA ILE A 125 -3.47 -7.41 7.15
C ILE A 125 -2.39 -8.37 7.61
N LEU A 126 -1.40 -8.63 6.76
CA LEU A 126 -0.27 -9.51 7.01
C LEU A 126 1.03 -8.71 7.18
N GLY A 127 1.61 -8.77 8.37
CA GLY A 127 2.95 -8.26 8.66
C GLY A 127 3.94 -9.40 8.88
N CYS A 128 5.14 -9.25 8.31
CA CYS A 128 6.21 -10.24 8.43
C CYS A 128 7.57 -9.59 8.66
N ASP A 129 8.38 -10.27 9.46
CA ASP A 129 9.79 -9.95 9.64
C ASP A 129 10.65 -11.22 9.70
N SER A 130 11.92 -11.14 9.30
CA SER A 130 12.79 -12.30 9.12
C SER A 130 14.23 -11.99 9.52
N MET A 131 14.86 -12.91 10.26
CA MET A 131 16.26 -12.83 10.68
C MET A 131 16.96 -14.18 10.52
N PHE A 132 18.19 -14.15 10.00
CA PHE A 132 19.03 -15.34 9.87
C PHE A 132 20.00 -15.43 11.04
N CYS A 133 20.14 -16.62 11.62
CA CYS A 133 21.08 -16.90 12.69
C CYS A 133 22.08 -17.97 12.30
N LEU A 134 23.35 -17.77 12.65
CA LEU A 134 24.37 -18.81 12.58
C LEU A 134 24.89 -19.05 14.00
N GLY A 135 24.48 -20.16 14.62
CA GLY A 135 24.64 -20.33 16.07
C GLY A 135 23.82 -19.28 16.82
N ASP A 136 24.43 -18.60 17.79
CA ASP A 136 23.76 -17.57 18.61
C ASP A 136 23.79 -16.17 17.99
N GLN A 137 24.42 -16.00 16.81
CA GLN A 137 24.58 -14.70 16.16
C GLN A 137 23.52 -14.46 15.09
N ALA A 138 22.79 -13.36 15.22
CA ALA A 138 21.83 -12.89 14.21
C ALA A 138 22.53 -12.01 13.16
N TYR A 139 22.17 -12.21 11.90
CA TYR A 139 22.76 -11.56 10.75
C TYR A 139 21.73 -10.71 9.99
N GLY A 140 21.83 -9.38 10.15
CA GLY A 140 21.12 -8.39 9.34
C GLY A 140 21.73 -8.23 7.94
N LYS A 141 21.50 -7.10 7.25
CA LYS A 141 22.14 -6.83 5.96
C LYS A 141 23.60 -6.38 6.15
N PRO A 142 24.57 -6.86 5.35
CA PRO A 142 25.97 -6.48 5.51
C PRO A 142 26.29 -5.10 4.95
N HIS A 143 25.53 -4.58 3.96
CA HIS A 143 25.68 -3.28 3.30
C HIS A 143 27.00 -3.01 2.54
N ASP A 144 28.07 -3.74 2.84
CA ASP A 144 29.33 -3.65 2.11
C ASP A 144 29.97 -5.02 1.84
N ALA A 145 30.89 -5.02 0.88
CA ALA A 145 31.54 -6.20 0.37
C ALA A 145 32.42 -6.91 1.41
N ASP A 146 33.01 -6.18 2.35
CA ASP A 146 33.93 -6.76 3.32
C ASP A 146 33.16 -7.56 4.38
N HIS A 147 32.09 -6.99 4.93
CA HIS A 147 31.20 -7.71 5.84
C HIS A 147 30.50 -8.88 5.15
N ALA A 148 30.08 -8.72 3.88
CA ALA A 148 29.48 -9.81 3.12
C ALA A 148 30.48 -10.97 2.92
N ARG A 149 31.74 -10.68 2.62
CA ARG A 149 32.80 -11.68 2.45
C ARG A 149 33.09 -12.45 3.73
N GLU A 150 33.23 -11.75 4.85
CA GLU A 150 33.45 -12.37 6.16
C GLU A 150 32.31 -13.32 6.51
N ARG A 151 31.06 -12.86 6.34
CA ARG A 151 29.89 -13.67 6.62
C ARG A 151 29.77 -14.88 5.70
N LEU A 152 29.95 -14.70 4.40
CA LEU A 152 29.90 -15.80 3.44
C LEU A 152 30.98 -16.85 3.73
N ARG A 153 32.19 -16.43 4.13
CA ARG A 153 33.24 -17.37 4.59
C ARG A 153 32.82 -18.12 5.84
N GLU A 154 32.16 -17.45 6.78
CA GLU A 154 31.72 -18.10 8.00
C GLU A 154 30.59 -19.10 7.74
N MET A 155 29.62 -18.77 6.89
CA MET A 155 28.47 -19.63 6.59
C MET A 155 28.84 -20.89 5.79
N ARG A 156 29.94 -20.86 5.04
CA ARG A 156 30.41 -21.95 4.18
C ARG A 156 30.39 -23.30 4.90
N GLY A 157 29.70 -24.28 4.32
CA GLY A 157 29.62 -25.63 4.87
C GLY A 157 28.91 -25.77 6.22
N ARG A 158 28.27 -24.71 6.72
CA ARG A 158 27.55 -24.70 8.00
C ARG A 158 26.05 -24.63 7.78
N THR A 159 25.32 -24.96 8.84
CA THR A 159 23.87 -24.79 8.92
C THR A 159 23.55 -23.61 9.82
N GLY A 160 22.69 -22.71 9.34
CA GLY A 160 22.07 -21.67 10.15
C GLY A 160 20.56 -21.81 10.19
N THR A 161 19.90 -21.03 11.04
CA THR A 161 18.44 -21.04 11.21
C THR A 161 17.88 -19.69 10.79
N LEU A 162 16.95 -19.70 9.84
CA LEU A 162 16.15 -18.51 9.52
C LEU A 162 14.86 -18.53 10.36
N TRP A 163 14.62 -17.45 11.08
CA TRP A 163 13.38 -17.20 11.81
C TRP A 163 12.53 -16.18 11.06
N THR A 164 11.24 -16.46 10.90
CA THR A 164 10.28 -15.50 10.33
C THR A 164 9.07 -15.39 11.25
N GLY A 165 8.77 -14.16 11.69
CA GLY A 165 7.57 -13.81 12.44
C GLY A 165 6.43 -13.42 11.49
N HIS A 166 5.22 -13.84 11.83
CA HIS A 166 3.99 -13.56 11.10
C HIS A 166 2.96 -12.96 12.05
N CYS A 167 2.33 -11.87 11.64
CA CYS A 167 1.17 -11.28 12.30
C CYS A 167 0.05 -11.10 11.28
N LEU A 168 -1.15 -11.54 11.62
CA LEU A 168 -2.35 -11.38 10.81
C LEU A 168 -3.43 -10.68 11.63
N ILE A 169 -3.99 -9.60 11.09
CA ILE A 169 -5.06 -8.81 11.73
C ILE A 169 -6.30 -8.84 10.83
N ASP A 170 -7.46 -9.17 11.38
CA ASP A 170 -8.75 -9.00 10.70
C ASP A 170 -9.28 -7.59 10.97
N VAL A 171 -9.31 -6.74 9.94
CA VAL A 171 -9.70 -5.32 10.08
C VAL A 171 -11.12 -5.15 10.63
N ALA A 172 -12.05 -6.02 10.23
CA ALA A 172 -13.45 -5.92 10.64
C ALA A 172 -13.64 -6.20 12.14
N THR A 173 -12.81 -7.07 12.72
CA THR A 173 -12.98 -7.51 14.12
C THR A 173 -11.89 -7.03 15.07
N GLY A 174 -10.78 -6.50 14.54
CA GLY A 174 -9.56 -6.18 15.29
C GLY A 174 -8.83 -7.41 15.84
N ARG A 175 -9.31 -8.64 15.54
CA ARG A 175 -8.68 -9.87 16.04
C ARG A 175 -7.30 -10.02 15.41
N THR A 176 -6.31 -10.23 16.27
CA THR A 176 -4.91 -10.40 15.89
C THR A 176 -4.42 -11.79 16.26
N VAL A 177 -3.78 -12.47 15.31
CA VAL A 177 -3.12 -13.76 15.53
C VAL A 177 -1.67 -13.68 15.03
N ARG A 178 -0.76 -14.38 15.69
CA ARG A 178 0.67 -14.28 15.40
C ARG A 178 1.38 -15.60 15.65
N ALA A 179 2.40 -15.89 14.86
CA ALA A 179 3.22 -17.09 15.00
C ALA A 179 4.63 -16.85 14.47
N VAL A 180 5.56 -17.71 14.88
CA VAL A 180 6.92 -17.74 14.34
C VAL A 180 7.13 -19.07 13.62
N SER A 181 7.70 -19.00 12.43
CA SER A 181 8.22 -20.14 11.68
C SER A 181 9.75 -20.14 11.69
N HIS A 182 10.36 -21.30 11.50
CA HIS A 182 11.79 -21.40 11.28
C HIS A 182 12.15 -22.44 10.22
N SER A 183 13.34 -22.32 9.66
CA SER A 183 13.92 -23.31 8.75
C SER A 183 15.43 -23.32 8.90
N GLU A 184 16.02 -24.50 8.85
CA GLU A 184 17.47 -24.67 8.81
C GLU A 184 17.94 -24.63 7.36
N VAL A 185 18.99 -23.86 7.10
CA VAL A 185 19.61 -23.70 5.78
C VAL A 185 21.05 -24.14 5.89
N THR A 186 21.40 -25.22 5.18
CA THR A 186 22.77 -25.74 5.08
C THR A 186 23.42 -25.20 3.82
N PHE A 187 24.55 -24.52 3.98
CA PHE A 187 25.31 -23.95 2.89
C PHE A 187 26.34 -24.94 2.35
N SER A 188 26.53 -24.92 1.04
CA SER A 188 27.55 -25.70 0.35
C SER A 188 28.96 -25.23 0.70
N ASN A 189 29.95 -26.05 0.37
CA ASN A 189 31.37 -25.72 0.55
C ASN A 189 31.93 -24.95 -0.66
N TYR A 190 31.36 -23.77 -0.95
CA TYR A 190 31.79 -22.90 -2.05
C TYR A 190 33.19 -22.31 -1.81
N THR A 191 33.88 -21.92 -2.88
CA THR A 191 35.26 -21.39 -2.87
C THR A 191 35.31 -19.88 -2.63
N ASP A 192 36.48 -19.34 -2.26
CA ASP A 192 36.67 -17.88 -2.14
C ASP A 192 36.42 -17.16 -3.49
N ALA A 193 36.75 -17.80 -4.61
CA ALA A 193 36.48 -17.24 -5.93
C ALA A 193 34.99 -17.13 -6.25
N GLU A 194 34.17 -18.07 -5.76
CA GLU A 194 32.71 -18.01 -5.87
C GLU A 194 32.12 -16.91 -4.98
N ILE A 195 32.66 -16.73 -3.76
CA ILE A 195 32.27 -15.61 -2.88
C ILE A 195 32.47 -14.27 -3.59
N GLU A 196 33.64 -14.01 -4.17
CA GLU A 196 33.90 -12.73 -4.87
C GLU A 196 32.95 -12.51 -6.05
N ARG A 197 32.66 -13.57 -6.81
CA ARG A 197 31.70 -13.48 -7.94
C ARG A 197 30.30 -13.20 -7.45
N TYR A 198 29.89 -13.79 -6.34
CA TYR A 198 28.58 -13.54 -5.77
C TYR A 198 28.46 -12.10 -5.24
N ILE A 199 29.48 -11.61 -4.52
CA ILE A 199 29.55 -10.22 -4.06
C ILE A 199 29.48 -9.24 -5.24
N ALA A 200 30.14 -9.54 -6.35
CA ALA A 200 30.11 -8.72 -7.56
C ALA A 200 28.71 -8.59 -8.19
N THR A 201 27.75 -9.46 -7.85
CA THR A 201 26.35 -9.32 -8.28
C THR A 201 25.61 -8.21 -7.53
N GLY A 202 26.11 -7.80 -6.37
CA GLY A 202 25.44 -6.85 -5.46
C GLY A 202 24.34 -7.47 -4.59
N GLU A 203 23.77 -8.62 -4.96
CA GLU A 203 22.71 -9.29 -4.19
C GLU A 203 23.05 -9.52 -2.70
N PRO A 204 24.23 -10.07 -2.32
CA PRO A 204 24.50 -10.41 -0.92
C PRO A 204 24.66 -9.18 -0.02
N LEU A 205 24.77 -7.98 -0.58
CA LEU A 205 24.95 -6.73 0.16
C LEU A 205 23.63 -6.24 0.80
N GLU A 206 22.51 -6.55 0.14
CA GLU A 206 21.20 -5.94 0.43
C GLU A 206 20.21 -6.89 1.10
N VAL A 207 20.64 -8.10 1.45
CA VAL A 207 19.77 -9.17 1.98
C VAL A 207 20.27 -9.69 3.33
N ALA A 208 19.32 -10.04 4.21
CA ALA A 208 19.63 -10.58 5.52
C ALA A 208 20.34 -11.93 5.37
N GLY A 209 21.40 -12.17 6.16
CA GLY A 209 22.22 -13.37 6.02
C GLY A 209 23.05 -13.45 4.73
N SER A 210 23.02 -12.44 3.85
CA SER A 210 23.79 -12.43 2.58
C SER A 210 23.43 -13.55 1.60
N PHE A 211 22.18 -14.03 1.62
CA PHE A 211 21.66 -14.96 0.62
C PHE A 211 20.17 -14.75 0.36
N THR A 212 19.69 -15.22 -0.80
CA THR A 212 18.28 -15.42 -1.13
C THR A 212 18.09 -16.80 -1.73
N LEU A 213 16.91 -17.41 -1.55
CA LEU A 213 16.62 -18.73 -2.13
C LEU A 213 16.31 -18.63 -3.62
N GLU A 214 15.57 -17.60 -4.02
CA GLU A 214 15.11 -17.36 -5.39
C GLU A 214 16.08 -16.56 -6.27
N GLY A 215 17.23 -16.16 -5.75
CA GLY A 215 18.25 -15.38 -6.45
C GLY A 215 19.57 -16.12 -6.70
N PHE A 216 20.65 -15.37 -6.87
CA PHE A 216 21.99 -15.94 -7.11
C PHE A 216 22.47 -16.79 -5.93
N GLY A 217 22.08 -16.41 -4.71
CA GLY A 217 22.40 -17.12 -3.47
C GLY A 217 21.88 -18.57 -3.42
N GLY A 218 20.81 -18.88 -4.15
CA GLY A 218 20.20 -20.21 -4.14
C GLY A 218 21.14 -21.32 -4.58
N SER A 219 22.10 -21.01 -5.46
CA SER A 219 23.12 -21.98 -5.92
C SER A 219 24.12 -22.38 -4.82
N PHE A 220 24.20 -21.63 -3.73
CA PHE A 220 25.09 -21.90 -2.61
C PHE A 220 24.42 -22.66 -1.46
N ILE A 221 23.12 -22.94 -1.55
CA ILE A 221 22.36 -23.70 -0.56
C ILE A 221 22.38 -25.19 -0.93
N ASP A 222 22.88 -26.03 -0.02
CA ASP A 222 22.95 -27.48 -0.21
C ASP A 222 21.65 -28.17 0.22
N SER A 223 21.07 -27.74 1.34
CA SER A 223 19.76 -28.26 1.77
C SER A 223 18.99 -27.29 2.66
N ILE A 224 17.67 -27.48 2.70
CA ILE A 224 16.75 -26.78 3.60
C ILE A 224 15.97 -27.82 4.39
N GLN A 225 15.96 -27.70 5.72
CA GLN A 225 15.07 -28.46 6.60
C GLN A 225 14.02 -27.51 7.19
N GLY A 226 12.74 -27.80 6.98
CA GLY A 226 11.64 -26.93 7.38
C GLY A 226 10.82 -26.48 6.17
N ASP A 227 10.54 -25.19 6.10
CA ASP A 227 9.65 -24.58 5.11
C ASP A 227 10.43 -23.64 4.16
N PRO A 228 10.61 -24.03 2.89
CA PRO A 228 11.29 -23.20 1.90
C PRO A 228 10.67 -21.81 1.72
N SER A 229 9.35 -21.66 1.83
CA SER A 229 8.70 -20.33 1.72
C SER A 229 9.05 -19.44 2.93
N GLY A 230 9.26 -20.05 4.10
CA GLY A 230 9.83 -19.40 5.26
C GLY A 230 11.23 -18.83 5.00
N VAL A 231 12.05 -19.52 4.20
CA VAL A 231 13.40 -19.07 3.79
C VAL A 231 13.35 -17.78 2.96
N ILE A 232 12.31 -17.63 2.13
CA ILE A 232 12.06 -16.41 1.33
C ILE A 232 11.61 -15.24 2.22
N GLY A 233 11.13 -15.54 3.44
CA GLY A 233 10.66 -14.56 4.42
C GLY A 233 9.15 -14.54 4.62
N LEU A 234 8.43 -15.56 4.10
CA LEU A 234 7.00 -15.77 4.33
C LEU A 234 6.61 -17.26 4.31
N SER A 235 6.49 -17.88 5.49
CA SER A 235 5.99 -19.26 5.62
C SER A 235 4.50 -19.41 5.24
N LEU A 236 4.21 -20.00 4.08
CA LEU A 236 2.85 -20.30 3.61
C LEU A 236 2.08 -21.28 4.53
N PRO A 237 2.67 -22.37 5.06
CA PRO A 237 2.03 -23.23 6.05
C PRO A 237 1.66 -22.48 7.34
N THR A 238 2.52 -21.57 7.81
CA THR A 238 2.24 -20.77 9.01
C THR A 238 1.15 -19.75 8.74
N PHE A 239 1.22 -19.07 7.60
CA PHE A 239 0.18 -18.16 7.12
C PHE A 239 -1.19 -18.85 7.05
N ARG A 240 -1.27 -20.03 6.42
CA ARG A 240 -2.51 -20.82 6.35
C ARG A 240 -3.11 -21.10 7.74
N ARG A 241 -2.30 -21.53 8.71
CA ARG A 241 -2.78 -21.79 10.08
C ARG A 241 -3.29 -20.52 10.77
N LEU A 242 -2.66 -19.37 10.53
CA LEU A 242 -3.11 -18.09 11.10
C LEU A 242 -4.44 -17.65 10.48
N VAL A 243 -4.63 -17.81 9.17
CA VAL A 243 -5.90 -17.56 8.49
C VAL A 243 -7.02 -18.44 9.09
N GLU A 244 -6.74 -19.72 9.31
CA GLU A 244 -7.67 -20.67 9.96
C GLU A 244 -8.03 -20.25 11.40
N GLN A 245 -7.09 -19.70 12.18
CA GLN A 245 -7.35 -19.20 13.55
C GLN A 245 -8.27 -17.96 13.58
N LEU A 246 -8.25 -17.15 12.51
CA LEU A 246 -9.20 -16.05 12.35
C LEU A 246 -10.59 -16.52 11.90
N GLY A 247 -10.72 -17.78 11.47
CA GLY A 247 -11.98 -18.38 11.05
C GLY A 247 -12.22 -18.32 9.53
N TYR A 248 -11.17 -18.10 8.75
CA TYR A 248 -11.19 -18.09 7.29
C TYR A 248 -10.47 -19.34 6.74
N SER A 249 -10.74 -19.70 5.50
CA SER A 249 -9.91 -20.62 4.72
C SER A 249 -8.88 -19.83 3.91
N VAL A 250 -7.68 -20.37 3.70
CA VAL A 250 -6.70 -19.75 2.77
C VAL A 250 -7.26 -19.61 1.35
N THR A 251 -8.19 -20.49 0.96
CA THR A 251 -8.87 -20.42 -0.34
C THR A 251 -9.85 -19.26 -0.44
N ASP A 252 -10.29 -18.69 0.68
CA ASP A 252 -11.12 -17.49 0.68
C ASP A 252 -10.33 -16.27 0.19
N LEU A 253 -8.99 -16.33 0.21
CA LEU A 253 -8.09 -15.27 -0.23
C LEU A 253 -7.68 -15.38 -1.71
N TRP A 254 -8.10 -16.45 -2.41
CA TRP A 254 -7.73 -16.65 -3.81
C TRP A 254 -8.50 -15.71 -4.72
N ASN A 255 -7.81 -14.69 -5.23
CA ASN A 255 -8.33 -13.70 -6.18
C ASN A 255 -7.64 -13.79 -7.57
N LEU A 256 -6.75 -14.77 -7.77
CA LEU A 256 -6.12 -15.06 -9.05
C LEU A 256 -6.53 -16.44 -9.58
N ASN A 257 -6.78 -16.51 -10.89
CA ASN A 257 -6.83 -17.76 -11.63
C ASN A 257 -5.49 -18.06 -12.32
N ARG A 258 -5.35 -19.29 -12.84
CA ARG A 258 -4.08 -19.77 -13.42
C ARG A 258 -3.66 -19.00 -14.68
N GLU A 259 -4.60 -18.47 -15.46
CA GLU A 259 -4.29 -17.64 -16.63
C GLU A 259 -3.76 -16.28 -16.21
N GLN A 260 -4.37 -15.67 -15.18
CA GLN A 260 -3.91 -14.41 -14.59
C GLN A 260 -2.51 -14.54 -13.96
N GLN A 261 -2.20 -15.68 -13.33
CA GLN A 261 -0.87 -15.96 -12.77
C GLN A 261 0.23 -16.11 -13.83
N LEU A 262 -0.12 -16.60 -15.03
CA LEU A 262 0.82 -16.81 -16.13
C LEU A 262 0.92 -15.59 -17.06
N GLY A 263 0.00 -14.64 -16.94
CA GLY A 263 0.03 -13.39 -17.69
C GLY A 263 1.19 -12.51 -17.25
N ILE A 264 2.11 -12.24 -18.15
CA ILE A 264 2.99 -11.07 -18.04
C ILE A 264 2.08 -9.85 -18.21
N ASN A 265 1.99 -8.97 -17.21
CA ASN A 265 1.29 -7.70 -17.40
C ASN A 265 2.03 -6.90 -18.51
N PRO A 266 1.39 -6.55 -19.65
CA PRO A 266 2.09 -6.02 -20.82
C PRO A 266 2.46 -4.53 -20.79
N ASP A 267 1.90 -3.72 -19.88
CA ASP A 267 1.81 -2.27 -20.14
C ASP A 267 2.51 -1.39 -19.10
N ASP A 268 3.82 -1.21 -19.27
CA ASP A 268 4.45 0.10 -19.59
C ASP A 268 5.98 -0.02 -19.46
N PRO A 269 6.75 -0.11 -20.57
CA PRO A 269 8.20 -0.17 -20.53
C PRO A 269 8.87 1.10 -19.96
N LYS A 270 8.11 2.17 -19.68
CA LYS A 270 8.59 3.43 -19.09
C LYS A 270 8.33 3.57 -17.59
N ALA A 271 7.46 2.74 -16.99
CA ALA A 271 7.26 2.76 -15.55
C ALA A 271 8.57 2.33 -14.84
N PRO A 272 8.90 2.93 -13.68
CA PRO A 272 10.03 2.48 -12.87
C PRO A 272 9.95 0.97 -12.61
N ARG A 273 11.07 0.25 -12.74
CA ARG A 273 11.12 -1.23 -12.56
C ARG A 273 10.66 -1.69 -11.18
N ASP A 274 10.71 -0.79 -10.21
CA ASP A 274 10.32 -1.03 -8.82
C ASP A 274 8.85 -0.69 -8.56
N ASN A 275 8.10 -0.19 -9.55
CA ASN A 275 6.71 0.16 -9.37
C ASN A 275 5.87 -1.11 -9.13
N VAL A 276 5.03 -1.08 -8.10
CA VAL A 276 4.36 -2.26 -7.56
C VAL A 276 2.96 -2.31 -8.14
N HIS A 277 2.70 -3.27 -9.03
CA HIS A 277 1.36 -3.50 -9.54
C HIS A 277 0.42 -3.95 -8.40
N GLN A 278 -0.53 -3.09 -8.04
CA GLN A 278 -1.55 -3.31 -7.01
C GLN A 278 -2.80 -3.97 -7.62
N PRO A 279 -3.59 -4.73 -6.84
CA PRO A 279 -4.94 -5.10 -7.25
C PRO A 279 -5.76 -3.83 -7.55
N GLY A 280 -6.36 -3.77 -8.73
CA GLY A 280 -7.06 -2.57 -9.21
C GLY A 280 -6.24 -1.73 -10.19
N ASP A 281 -4.91 -1.90 -10.25
CA ASP A 281 -4.08 -1.23 -11.25
C ASP A 281 -4.29 -1.83 -12.63
N GLY A 282 -4.12 -0.99 -13.64
CA GLY A 282 -4.13 -1.40 -15.03
C GLY A 282 -5.03 -0.54 -15.89
N TRP A 283 -4.90 -0.74 -17.19
CA TRP A 283 -5.64 0.00 -18.19
C TRP A 283 -6.94 -0.71 -18.56
N ILE A 284 -8.03 0.03 -18.58
CA ILE A 284 -9.31 -0.40 -19.15
C ILE A 284 -9.64 0.40 -20.41
N GLU A 285 -10.12 -0.31 -21.44
CA GLU A 285 -10.72 0.31 -22.62
C GLU A 285 -12.13 0.80 -22.26
N CYS A 286 -12.33 2.12 -22.28
CA CYS A 286 -13.58 2.73 -21.86
C CYS A 286 -14.54 2.89 -23.04
N ALA A 287 -15.85 2.84 -22.74
CA ALA A 287 -16.90 3.15 -23.70
C ALA A 287 -16.81 4.57 -24.30
N CYS A 288 -16.06 5.48 -23.68
CA CYS A 288 -15.78 6.81 -24.23
C CYS A 288 -14.75 6.80 -25.38
N GLY A 289 -14.14 5.65 -25.68
CA GLY A 289 -13.11 5.50 -26.72
C GLY A 289 -11.69 5.88 -26.28
N LYS A 290 -11.46 6.10 -24.98
CA LYS A 290 -10.15 6.33 -24.37
C LYS A 290 -9.78 5.19 -23.43
N ARG A 291 -8.48 5.08 -23.11
CA ARG A 291 -7.99 4.22 -22.02
C ARG A 291 -8.01 4.98 -20.71
N HIS A 292 -8.43 4.32 -19.63
CA HIS A 292 -8.36 4.85 -18.28
C HIS A 292 -7.54 3.92 -17.38
N TRP A 293 -6.82 4.52 -16.43
CA TRP A 293 -6.10 3.79 -15.39
C TRP A 293 -7.05 3.44 -14.24
N GLY A 294 -6.85 2.27 -13.63
CA GLY A 294 -7.67 1.75 -12.54
C GLY A 294 -8.81 0.86 -13.05
N THR A 295 -8.68 -0.45 -12.92
CA THR A 295 -9.68 -1.42 -13.41
C THR A 295 -10.98 -1.38 -12.60
N ASN A 296 -10.94 -0.90 -11.36
CA ASN A 296 -12.11 -0.70 -10.50
C ASN A 296 -12.62 0.76 -10.52
N GLY A 297 -12.04 1.61 -11.37
CA GLY A 297 -12.18 3.06 -11.29
C GLY A 297 -10.96 3.72 -10.64
N ALA A 298 -11.00 5.04 -10.57
CA ALA A 298 -9.98 5.84 -9.91
C ALA A 298 -10.63 6.93 -9.05
N SER A 299 -9.88 7.45 -8.09
CA SER A 299 -10.44 8.34 -7.08
C SER A 299 -9.37 9.23 -6.46
N GLY A 300 -9.71 10.48 -6.16
CA GLY A 300 -8.78 11.45 -5.57
C GLY A 300 -9.46 12.46 -4.67
N VAL A 301 -8.66 13.13 -3.83
CA VAL A 301 -9.13 14.15 -2.88
C VAL A 301 -8.83 15.54 -3.42
N LEU A 302 -9.88 16.31 -3.71
CA LEU A 302 -9.78 17.75 -3.93
C LEU A 302 -9.89 18.45 -2.56
N LEU A 303 -8.75 18.63 -1.93
CA LEU A 303 -8.63 19.32 -0.65
C LEU A 303 -8.59 20.84 -0.84
N ALA A 304 -9.36 21.55 -0.03
CA ALA A 304 -9.44 23.01 -0.08
C ALA A 304 -9.18 23.66 1.30
N ARG A 305 -8.69 24.90 1.24
CA ARG A 305 -8.55 25.82 2.39
C ARG A 305 -9.62 26.89 2.36
N ARG A 306 -9.97 27.37 3.55
CA ARG A 306 -11.00 28.37 3.74
C ARG A 306 -10.50 29.48 4.62
N ASP A 307 -10.87 30.72 4.30
CA ASP A 307 -10.70 31.83 5.22
C ASP A 307 -11.65 31.66 6.41
N PRO A 308 -11.15 31.59 7.66
CA PRO A 308 -12.00 31.35 8.82
C PRO A 308 -12.98 32.49 9.13
N ALA A 309 -12.77 33.70 8.60
CA ALA A 309 -13.59 34.87 8.86
C ALA A 309 -14.67 35.07 7.80
N SER A 310 -14.36 34.91 6.51
CA SER A 310 -15.33 35.06 5.42
C SER A 310 -16.01 33.74 5.06
N GLY A 311 -15.39 32.60 5.35
CA GLY A 311 -15.82 31.29 4.87
C GLY A 311 -15.54 31.10 3.38
N ASP A 312 -14.79 31.97 2.73
CA ASP A 312 -14.45 31.80 1.32
C ASP A 312 -13.36 30.75 1.14
N VAL A 313 -13.49 29.94 0.10
CA VAL A 313 -12.43 29.02 -0.33
C VAL A 313 -11.29 29.83 -0.94
N THR A 314 -10.08 29.67 -0.42
CA THR A 314 -8.90 30.47 -0.79
C THR A 314 -7.94 29.71 -1.69
N GLU A 315 -7.64 28.47 -1.35
CA GLU A 315 -6.65 27.63 -2.02
C GLU A 315 -7.18 26.21 -2.18
N VAL A 316 -6.69 25.50 -3.19
CA VAL A 316 -6.87 24.05 -3.36
C VAL A 316 -5.52 23.36 -3.45
N LEU A 317 -5.43 22.15 -2.93
CA LEU A 317 -4.23 21.35 -3.06
C LEU A 317 -4.26 20.59 -4.39
N LEU A 318 -3.22 20.78 -5.21
CA LEU A 318 -3.06 20.11 -6.50
C LEU A 318 -1.70 19.41 -6.59
N GLN A 319 -1.66 18.32 -7.33
CA GLN A 319 -0.48 17.56 -7.66
C GLN A 319 -0.13 17.78 -9.13
N HIS A 320 1.15 18.05 -9.41
CA HIS A 320 1.70 18.05 -10.75
C HIS A 320 2.17 16.64 -11.10
N ARG A 321 1.47 15.99 -12.02
CA ARG A 321 1.63 14.57 -12.30
C ARG A 321 2.93 14.28 -13.03
N ALA A 322 3.62 13.21 -12.66
CA ALA A 322 4.82 12.75 -13.34
C ALA A 322 4.57 12.48 -14.83
N LEU A 323 5.59 12.73 -15.67
CA LEU A 323 5.47 12.66 -17.13
C LEU A 323 5.08 11.28 -17.67
N TRP A 324 5.31 10.22 -16.90
CA TRP A 324 5.01 8.85 -17.26
C TRP A 324 3.58 8.42 -16.87
N SER A 325 2.88 9.20 -16.06
CA SER A 325 1.51 8.91 -15.62
C SER A 325 0.46 9.20 -16.72
N ALA A 326 -0.79 8.76 -16.49
CA ALA A 326 -1.92 9.14 -17.34
C ALA A 326 -2.07 10.68 -17.42
N GLU A 327 -2.03 11.21 -18.65
CA GLU A 327 -1.98 12.66 -18.93
C GLU A 327 -0.85 13.39 -18.18
N GLY A 328 0.33 12.77 -18.06
CA GLY A 328 1.48 13.30 -17.32
C GLY A 328 1.91 14.72 -17.70
N GLY A 329 2.43 15.46 -16.70
CA GLY A 329 2.74 16.89 -16.82
C GLY A 329 1.54 17.83 -16.65
N THR A 330 0.35 17.29 -16.37
CA THR A 330 -0.85 18.06 -16.02
C THR A 330 -1.04 18.14 -14.51
N TRP A 331 -1.86 19.10 -14.07
CA TRP A 331 -2.24 19.29 -12.67
C TRP A 331 -3.61 18.66 -12.38
N GLY A 332 -3.72 18.01 -11.22
CA GLY A 332 -4.97 17.36 -10.79
C GLY A 332 -5.07 17.26 -9.28
N ALA A 333 -6.21 16.78 -8.79
CA ALA A 333 -6.33 16.35 -7.41
C ALA A 333 -5.46 15.09 -7.18
N PRO A 334 -4.69 15.01 -6.07
CA PRO A 334 -3.97 13.79 -5.69
C PRO A 334 -4.92 12.59 -5.63
N GLY A 335 -4.53 11.48 -6.24
CA GLY A 335 -5.42 10.33 -6.42
C GLY A 335 -4.96 9.33 -7.48
N GLY A 336 -5.41 8.10 -7.28
CA GLY A 336 -4.98 6.93 -8.05
C GLY A 336 -6.09 5.90 -8.23
N ALA A 337 -5.69 4.66 -8.53
CA ALA A 337 -6.62 3.56 -8.79
C ALA A 337 -7.32 3.11 -7.50
N THR A 338 -8.61 2.81 -7.58
CA THR A 338 -9.33 2.21 -6.44
C THR A 338 -8.95 0.72 -6.33
N ALA A 339 -8.46 0.28 -5.17
CA ALA A 339 -8.00 -1.10 -5.01
C ALA A 339 -9.16 -2.09 -4.84
N ASP A 340 -8.88 -3.39 -4.98
CA ASP A 340 -9.89 -4.44 -4.78
C ASP A 340 -10.50 -4.38 -3.36
N GLY A 341 -11.83 -4.23 -3.31
CA GLY A 341 -12.59 -4.18 -2.06
C GLY A 341 -12.64 -2.80 -1.40
N GLU A 342 -11.88 -1.80 -1.90
CA GLU A 342 -12.01 -0.41 -1.47
C GLU A 342 -13.26 0.23 -2.09
N SER A 343 -13.92 1.12 -1.35
CA SER A 343 -14.84 2.10 -1.94
C SER A 343 -14.06 3.24 -2.59
N PRO A 344 -14.64 3.99 -3.55
CA PRO A 344 -13.96 5.13 -4.15
C PRO A 344 -13.54 6.21 -3.14
N LEU A 345 -14.28 6.36 -2.03
CA LEU A 345 -13.88 7.28 -0.96
C LEU A 345 -12.67 6.75 -0.19
N GLU A 346 -12.62 5.45 0.12
CA GLU A 346 -11.47 4.83 0.77
C GLU A 346 -10.22 4.93 -0.12
N GLY A 347 -10.39 4.65 -1.42
CA GLY A 347 -9.34 4.81 -2.42
C GLY A 347 -8.81 6.25 -2.47
N ALA A 348 -9.70 7.24 -2.55
CA ALA A 348 -9.29 8.65 -2.54
C ALA A 348 -8.49 9.03 -1.29
N LEU A 349 -9.00 8.68 -0.10
CA LEU A 349 -8.34 8.99 1.16
C LEU A 349 -6.95 8.34 1.25
N ARG A 350 -6.86 7.07 0.85
CA ARG A 350 -5.58 6.36 0.81
C ARG A 350 -4.60 6.98 -0.18
N GLU A 351 -4.99 7.11 -1.45
CA GLU A 351 -4.11 7.61 -2.51
C GLU A 351 -3.62 9.02 -2.18
N SER A 352 -4.49 9.88 -1.65
CA SER A 352 -4.10 11.23 -1.24
C SER A 352 -3.08 11.26 -0.09
N TYR A 353 -3.09 10.26 0.80
CA TYR A 353 -2.05 10.10 1.81
C TYR A 353 -0.74 9.58 1.20
N GLU A 354 -0.83 8.56 0.37
CA GLU A 354 0.32 7.90 -0.28
C GLU A 354 1.06 8.87 -1.21
N GLU A 355 0.36 9.68 -2.00
CA GLU A 355 0.94 10.58 -3.01
C GLU A 355 1.27 11.98 -2.45
N ALA A 356 0.40 12.51 -1.57
CA ALA A 356 0.40 13.92 -1.20
C ALA A 356 0.48 14.19 0.32
N ASN A 357 0.64 13.15 1.15
CA ASN A 357 0.68 13.27 2.62
C ASN A 357 -0.60 13.88 3.23
N ILE A 358 -1.76 13.72 2.58
CA ILE A 358 -3.05 14.15 3.13
C ILE A 358 -3.57 13.04 4.05
N ARG A 359 -3.48 13.23 5.37
CA ARG A 359 -3.96 12.22 6.31
C ARG A 359 -5.49 12.29 6.47
N PRO A 360 -6.19 11.14 6.54
CA PRO A 360 -7.63 11.12 6.78
C PRO A 360 -8.06 11.80 8.10
N GLU A 361 -7.17 11.87 9.09
CA GLU A 361 -7.43 12.51 10.39
C GLU A 361 -7.43 14.04 10.34
N ASP A 362 -6.75 14.63 9.34
CA ASP A 362 -6.51 16.07 9.19
C ASP A 362 -7.57 16.79 8.35
N ILE A 363 -8.51 16.04 7.76
CA ILE A 363 -9.50 16.58 6.82
C ILE A 363 -10.92 16.18 7.19
N ASP A 364 -11.87 17.03 6.81
CA ASP A 364 -13.30 16.73 6.83
C ASP A 364 -13.79 16.50 5.40
N VAL A 365 -14.30 15.30 5.13
CA VAL A 365 -14.94 14.97 3.84
C VAL A 365 -16.35 15.55 3.82
N VAL A 366 -16.63 16.38 2.80
CA VAL A 366 -17.85 17.20 2.71
C VAL A 366 -18.67 16.97 1.44
N GLY A 367 -18.26 16.01 0.62
CA GLY A 367 -19.04 15.56 -0.53
C GLY A 367 -18.19 14.77 -1.51
N SER A 368 -18.83 14.23 -2.54
CA SER A 368 -18.13 13.59 -3.66
C SER A 368 -18.83 13.82 -4.99
N TYR A 369 -18.10 13.64 -6.08
CA TYR A 369 -18.57 13.69 -7.45
C TYR A 369 -18.03 12.50 -8.22
N LEU A 370 -18.91 11.74 -8.87
CA LEU A 370 -18.57 10.61 -9.72
C LEU A 370 -18.84 10.95 -11.19
N GLU A 371 -17.80 10.96 -12.01
CA GLU A 371 -17.93 10.90 -13.47
C GLU A 371 -18.04 9.43 -13.89
N ASP A 372 -19.25 8.98 -14.23
CA ASP A 372 -19.60 7.59 -14.53
C ASP A 372 -19.65 7.33 -16.05
N HIS A 373 -18.66 6.59 -16.56
CA HIS A 373 -18.61 6.13 -17.95
C HIS A 373 -19.26 4.75 -18.15
N GLY A 374 -19.94 4.22 -17.14
CA GLY A 374 -20.59 2.92 -17.13
C GLY A 374 -19.64 1.78 -16.74
N SER A 375 -18.59 1.54 -17.54
CA SER A 375 -17.60 0.48 -17.25
C SER A 375 -16.43 0.94 -16.39
N TRP A 376 -16.33 2.24 -16.15
CA TRP A 376 -15.28 2.90 -15.38
C TRP A 376 -15.83 4.22 -14.84
N GLY A 377 -15.28 4.72 -13.75
CA GLY A 377 -15.58 6.07 -13.29
C GLY A 377 -14.46 6.69 -12.48
N TYR A 378 -14.47 8.02 -12.40
CA TYR A 378 -13.57 8.79 -11.54
C TYR A 378 -14.36 9.44 -10.42
N THR A 379 -13.95 9.23 -9.17
CA THR A 379 -14.57 9.88 -8.00
C THR A 379 -13.66 10.97 -7.45
N THR A 380 -14.11 12.21 -7.54
CA THR A 380 -13.51 13.35 -6.83
C THR A 380 -14.17 13.50 -5.47
N VAL A 381 -13.39 13.32 -4.40
CA VAL A 381 -13.83 13.57 -3.02
C VAL A 381 -13.49 15.01 -2.64
N PHE A 382 -14.47 15.77 -2.18
CA PHE A 382 -14.27 17.13 -1.70
C PHE A 382 -14.00 17.12 -0.20
N ALA A 383 -12.94 17.82 0.20
CA ALA A 383 -12.57 17.93 1.60
C ALA A 383 -12.08 19.34 1.96
N PHE A 384 -12.21 19.68 3.24
CA PHE A 384 -11.55 20.84 3.83
C PHE A 384 -10.56 20.41 4.90
N GLU A 385 -9.55 21.24 5.17
CA GLU A 385 -8.77 21.10 6.41
C GLU A 385 -9.71 21.11 7.61
N LYS A 386 -9.55 20.11 8.47
CA LYS A 386 -10.32 19.98 9.70
C LYS A 386 -9.93 21.09 10.67
N PRO A 387 -10.87 21.70 11.42
CA PRO A 387 -10.54 22.75 12.38
C PRO A 387 -9.45 22.33 13.38
N GLY A 388 -8.39 23.12 13.46
CA GLY A 388 -7.24 22.85 14.35
C GLY A 388 -6.18 21.93 13.75
N HIS A 389 -6.36 21.45 12.52
CA HIS A 389 -5.38 20.69 11.75
C HIS A 389 -4.82 21.55 10.61
N THR A 390 -3.64 21.18 10.13
CA THR A 390 -3.00 21.81 8.97
C THR A 390 -2.33 20.71 8.16
N VAL A 391 -2.67 20.65 6.87
CA VAL A 391 -2.10 19.67 5.94
C VAL A 391 -0.85 20.28 5.32
N GLU A 392 0.28 19.63 5.57
CA GLU A 392 1.59 19.93 5.00
C GLU A 392 1.88 18.92 3.88
N PRO A 393 1.58 19.27 2.61
CA PRO A 393 1.68 18.35 1.50
C PRO A 393 3.12 17.99 1.19
N ARG A 394 3.35 16.74 0.76
CA ARG A 394 4.65 16.27 0.30
C ARG A 394 4.46 15.27 -0.82
N ALA A 395 5.24 15.41 -1.90
CA ALA A 395 5.41 14.37 -2.89
C ALA A 395 6.14 13.19 -2.23
N ASN A 396 5.38 12.15 -1.92
CA ASN A 396 5.85 10.99 -1.16
C ASN A 396 6.31 9.83 -2.07
N ASP A 397 6.01 9.91 -3.37
CA ASP A 397 6.35 8.92 -4.39
C ASP A 397 6.96 9.57 -5.65
N ASP A 398 7.24 8.74 -6.66
CA ASP A 398 7.76 9.16 -7.97
C ASP A 398 6.64 9.46 -9.00
N GLU A 399 5.38 9.42 -8.56
CA GLU A 399 4.20 9.74 -9.37
C GLU A 399 3.92 11.26 -9.39
N SER A 400 4.54 12.00 -8.47
CA SER A 400 4.38 13.45 -8.28
C SER A 400 5.67 14.20 -8.63
N MET A 401 5.58 15.20 -9.51
CA MET A 401 6.68 16.17 -9.70
C MET A 401 6.72 17.19 -8.55
N GLU A 402 5.54 17.67 -8.15
CA GLU A 402 5.34 18.57 -7.02
C GLU A 402 3.88 18.49 -6.54
N VAL A 403 3.64 18.88 -5.29
CA VAL A 403 2.32 18.97 -4.68
C VAL A 403 2.24 20.33 -3.99
N GLU A 404 1.29 21.17 -4.40
CA GLU A 404 1.24 22.57 -3.99
C GLU A 404 -0.17 23.02 -3.60
N TRP A 405 -0.21 23.95 -2.64
CA TRP A 405 -1.39 24.78 -2.40
C TRP A 405 -1.45 25.87 -3.47
N VAL A 406 -2.50 25.83 -4.29
CA VAL A 406 -2.70 26.74 -5.41
C VAL A 406 -3.85 27.69 -5.07
N PRO A 407 -3.62 29.01 -5.08
CA PRO A 407 -4.68 30.00 -4.96
C PRO A 407 -5.75 29.79 -6.04
N LEU A 408 -7.02 29.83 -5.63
CA LEU A 408 -8.15 29.45 -6.48
C LEU A 408 -8.19 30.21 -7.81
N GLU A 409 -7.81 31.50 -7.79
CA GLU A 409 -7.77 32.37 -8.96
C GLU A 409 -6.65 32.03 -9.96
N LYS A 410 -5.60 31.33 -9.51
CA LYS A 410 -4.44 30.90 -10.32
C LYS A 410 -4.61 29.52 -10.94
N VAL A 411 -5.59 28.73 -10.49
CA VAL A 411 -5.82 27.37 -11.01
C VAL A 411 -6.08 27.36 -12.52
N LYS A 412 -6.75 28.40 -13.04
CA LYS A 412 -7.00 28.59 -14.48
C LYS A 412 -5.72 28.80 -15.32
N ASP A 413 -4.62 29.18 -14.69
CA ASP A 413 -3.33 29.41 -15.33
C ASP A 413 -2.51 28.11 -15.44
N LEU A 414 -2.96 27.04 -14.77
CA LEU A 414 -2.34 25.71 -14.81
C LEU A 414 -2.89 24.87 -15.98
N THR A 415 -2.06 23.95 -16.46
CA THR A 415 -2.51 22.92 -17.41
C THR A 415 -3.15 21.78 -16.62
N LEU A 416 -4.46 21.85 -16.40
CA LEU A 416 -5.21 20.81 -15.68
C LEU A 416 -5.39 19.54 -16.52
N ILE A 417 -5.54 18.40 -15.84
CA ILE A 417 -5.99 17.16 -16.49
C ILE A 417 -7.35 17.38 -17.15
N SER A 418 -7.56 16.78 -18.34
CA SER A 418 -8.70 17.11 -19.21
C SER A 418 -10.07 17.06 -18.52
N ALA A 419 -10.29 16.07 -17.65
CA ALA A 419 -11.55 15.93 -16.90
C ALA A 419 -11.73 17.06 -15.88
N MET A 420 -10.71 17.33 -15.07
CA MET A 420 -10.75 18.40 -14.09
C MET A 420 -10.88 19.77 -14.76
N GLN A 421 -10.22 20.02 -15.88
CA GLN A 421 -10.33 21.29 -16.61
C GLN A 421 -11.79 21.61 -16.98
N ARG A 422 -12.52 20.58 -17.41
CA ARG A 422 -13.94 20.69 -17.79
C ARG A 422 -14.81 20.95 -16.57
N ASP A 423 -14.61 20.19 -15.50
CA ASP A 423 -15.48 20.22 -14.31
C ASP A 423 -15.12 21.37 -13.34
N TRP A 424 -13.96 22.00 -13.51
CA TRP A 424 -13.41 23.01 -12.60
C TRP A 424 -14.37 24.15 -12.24
N PRO A 425 -15.14 24.75 -13.17
CA PRO A 425 -16.12 25.78 -12.83
C PRO A 425 -17.19 25.28 -11.85
N GLN A 426 -17.64 24.03 -12.01
CA GLN A 426 -18.63 23.42 -11.12
C GLN A 426 -18.01 23.06 -9.76
N PHE A 427 -16.80 22.50 -9.76
CA PHE A 427 -16.10 22.15 -8.52
C PHE A 427 -15.82 23.38 -7.67
N THR A 428 -15.43 24.49 -8.30
CA THR A 428 -15.19 25.76 -7.62
C THR A 428 -16.47 26.31 -7.00
N ALA A 429 -17.57 26.36 -7.76
CA ALA A 429 -18.86 26.81 -7.25
C ALA A 429 -19.35 25.95 -6.09
N ARG A 430 -19.25 24.62 -6.24
CA ARG A 430 -19.66 23.66 -5.22
C ARG A 430 -18.83 23.79 -3.94
N LEU A 431 -17.51 23.94 -4.04
CA LEU A 431 -16.65 24.15 -2.87
C LEU A 431 -17.05 25.43 -2.11
N GLN A 432 -17.32 26.53 -2.82
CA GLN A 432 -17.79 27.77 -2.19
C GLN A 432 -19.17 27.58 -1.52
N ASP A 433 -20.12 26.95 -2.21
CA ASP A 433 -21.47 26.69 -1.67
C ASP A 433 -21.43 25.84 -0.40
N ILE A 434 -20.63 24.76 -0.39
CA ILE A 434 -20.43 23.92 0.79
C ILE A 434 -19.76 24.73 1.90
N SER A 435 -18.74 25.51 1.55
CA SER A 435 -17.98 26.32 2.51
C SER A 435 -18.86 27.32 3.26
N HIS A 436 -19.72 28.05 2.55
CA HIS A 436 -20.65 29.03 3.12
C HIS A 436 -21.81 28.40 3.89
N ALA A 437 -22.09 27.11 3.69
CA ALA A 437 -23.15 26.39 4.38
C ALA A 437 -22.69 25.74 5.72
N MET A 438 -21.38 25.64 5.95
CA MET A 438 -20.77 25.15 7.19
C MET A 438 -20.66 26.27 8.22
#